data_AF-A0AAW8YUW5-F1
#
_entry.id   AF-A0AAW8YUW5-F1
#
_cell.length_a   1.000
_cell.length_b   1.000
_cell.length_c   1.000
_cell.angle_alpha   90.00
_cell.angle_beta   90.00
_cell.angle_gamma   90.00
#
_symmetry.space_group_name_H-M   'P 1'
#
loop_
_entity.id
_entity.type
_entity.pdbx_description
1 polymer ?
#
loop_
_entity_poly.entity_id
_entity_poly.type
_entity_poly.pdbx_seq_one_letter_code
_entity_poly.pdbx_strand_id
1 'polypeptide(L)'
;MKYLTESLKKVEQDLAYFVSPENKDGFIKEFASWVYGEWSKNDFYETDIVDLGYDCSSYPEKTNQSLSDKCPTYADFINANTGFSECTHVSGQGMRCQEYEEKLLEIFGEATAKKIDELVELYKLEVPEKYKKHAKNISELIFHELVDYSDDSELYDLCDYILFKYNQLGVASQPYTCPVVGWDDDNDRAIYCDESIFKDYTLEDFKKLAEID
;
A
#
# COMPACT_ATOMS: atom_id res chain seq x y z
N MET A 1 5.19 -30.74 2.98
CA MET A 1 6.05 -29.82 3.76
C MET A 1 7.20 -29.31 2.92
N LYS A 2 8.32 -30.04 2.77
CA LYS A 2 9.50 -29.54 2.03
C LYS A 2 9.22 -28.98 0.62
N TYR A 3 8.38 -29.66 -0.16
CA TYR A 3 7.97 -29.19 -1.50
C TYR A 3 7.15 -27.89 -1.47
N LEU A 4 6.26 -27.71 -0.48
CA LEU A 4 5.46 -26.50 -0.33
C LEU A 4 6.36 -25.32 0.06
N THR A 5 7.23 -25.52 1.06
CA THR A 5 8.19 -24.50 1.49
C THR A 5 9.12 -24.07 0.35
N GLU A 6 9.68 -25.01 -0.42
CA GLU A 6 10.51 -24.70 -1.59
C GLU A 6 9.74 -23.94 -2.67
N SER A 7 8.46 -24.25 -2.86
CA SER A 7 7.62 -23.58 -3.85
C SER A 7 7.19 -22.19 -3.39
N LEU A 8 6.88 -22.02 -2.11
CA LEU A 8 6.58 -20.71 -1.52
C LEU A 8 7.80 -19.79 -1.53
N LYS A 9 9.03 -20.31 -1.44
CA LYS A 9 10.25 -19.51 -1.67
C LYS A 9 10.30 -18.97 -3.10
N LYS A 10 9.79 -19.71 -4.10
CA LYS A 10 9.67 -19.20 -5.47
C LYS A 10 8.56 -18.16 -5.59
N VAL A 11 7.41 -18.40 -4.94
CA VAL A 11 6.33 -17.41 -4.85
C VAL A 11 6.85 -16.09 -4.28
N GLU A 12 7.63 -16.14 -3.19
CA GLU A 12 8.25 -14.96 -2.59
C GLU A 12 9.17 -14.22 -3.57
N GLN A 13 10.01 -14.94 -4.31
CA GLN A 13 10.90 -14.35 -5.31
C GLN A 13 10.14 -13.68 -6.46
N ASP A 14 9.08 -14.32 -6.96
CA ASP A 14 8.27 -13.76 -8.03
C ASP A 14 7.43 -12.57 -7.55
N LEU A 15 6.98 -12.59 -6.30
CA LEU A 15 6.35 -11.42 -5.67
C LEU A 15 7.33 -10.27 -5.53
N ALA A 16 8.56 -10.53 -5.07
CA ALA A 16 9.60 -9.51 -4.98
C ALA A 16 9.86 -8.87 -6.36
N TYR A 17 9.91 -9.68 -7.41
CA TYR A 17 10.04 -9.19 -8.78
C TYR A 17 8.80 -8.42 -9.24
N PHE A 18 7.59 -8.89 -8.93
CA PHE A 18 6.34 -8.23 -9.27
C PHE A 18 6.20 -6.85 -8.63
N VAL A 19 6.52 -6.71 -7.33
CA VAL A 19 6.39 -5.42 -6.62
C VAL A 19 7.57 -4.49 -6.84
N SER A 20 8.63 -4.95 -7.52
CA SER A 20 9.80 -4.10 -7.78
C SER A 20 9.42 -2.88 -8.64
N PRO A 21 9.79 -1.65 -8.24
CA PRO A 21 9.53 -0.45 -9.03
C PRO A 21 10.31 -0.44 -10.36
N GLU A 22 11.32 -1.29 -10.51
CA GLU A 22 12.07 -1.44 -11.76
C GLU A 22 11.38 -2.35 -12.77
N ASN A 23 10.42 -3.17 -12.33
CA ASN A 23 9.69 -4.10 -13.17
C ASN A 23 8.46 -3.42 -13.79
N LYS A 24 8.61 -2.95 -15.04
CA LYS A 24 7.56 -2.24 -15.80
C LYS A 24 6.28 -3.06 -16.03
N ASP A 25 6.40 -4.38 -16.03
CA ASP A 25 5.28 -5.31 -16.18
C ASP A 25 4.68 -5.74 -14.83
N GLY A 26 5.18 -5.18 -13.74
CA GLY A 26 4.79 -5.49 -12.37
C GLY A 26 3.72 -4.56 -11.82
N PHE A 27 3.69 -4.44 -10.49
CA PHE A 27 2.76 -3.59 -9.76
C PHE A 27 2.82 -2.12 -10.19
N ILE A 28 3.96 -1.64 -10.66
CA ILE A 28 4.14 -0.25 -11.09
C ILE A 28 3.12 0.21 -12.14
N LYS A 29 2.62 -0.69 -12.99
CA LYS A 29 1.60 -0.35 -14.00
C LYS A 29 0.24 -0.09 -13.38
N GLU A 30 -0.16 -0.92 -12.43
CA GLU A 30 -1.41 -0.76 -11.68
C GLU A 30 -1.33 0.48 -10.77
N PHE A 31 -0.22 0.63 -10.05
CA PHE A 31 0.12 1.81 -9.27
C PHE A 31 0.03 3.10 -10.10
N ALA A 32 0.73 3.16 -11.25
CA ALA A 32 0.76 4.37 -12.06
C ALA A 32 -0.63 4.71 -12.66
N SER A 33 -1.39 3.68 -13.06
CA SER A 33 -2.74 3.84 -13.57
C SER A 33 -3.69 4.39 -12.49
N TRP A 34 -3.56 3.90 -11.26
CA TRP A 34 -4.32 4.41 -10.12
C TRP A 34 -3.94 5.85 -9.78
N VAL A 35 -2.64 6.15 -9.62
CA VAL A 35 -2.16 7.51 -9.31
C VAL A 35 -2.65 8.50 -10.36
N TYR A 36 -2.45 8.21 -11.64
CA TYR A 36 -2.93 9.07 -12.72
C TYR A 36 -4.45 9.22 -12.69
N GLY A 37 -5.19 8.13 -12.43
CA GLY A 37 -6.63 8.12 -12.34
C GLY A 37 -7.19 9.01 -11.23
N GLU A 38 -6.64 8.90 -10.01
CA GLU A 38 -7.07 9.69 -8.86
C GLU A 38 -6.61 11.15 -8.96
N TRP A 39 -5.36 11.38 -9.32
CA TRP A 39 -4.76 12.71 -9.32
C TRP A 39 -5.33 13.61 -10.43
N SER A 40 -5.69 13.04 -11.59
CA SER A 40 -6.27 13.81 -12.71
C SER A 40 -7.76 14.12 -12.58
N LYS A 41 -8.50 13.41 -11.72
CA LYS A 41 -9.98 13.48 -11.69
C LYS A 41 -10.57 14.06 -10.42
N ASN A 42 -9.84 13.97 -9.30
CA ASN A 42 -10.38 14.39 -8.01
C ASN A 42 -10.13 15.88 -7.73
N ASP A 43 -10.92 16.41 -6.80
CA ASP A 43 -10.77 17.75 -6.25
C ASP A 43 -9.80 17.72 -5.07
N PHE A 44 -9.12 18.85 -4.82
CA PHE A 44 -8.30 19.06 -3.65
C PHE A 44 -9.15 19.38 -2.42
N TYR A 45 -8.78 18.80 -1.28
CA TYR A 45 -9.41 19.03 0.01
C TYR A 45 -8.39 19.63 0.98
N GLU A 46 -8.74 20.77 1.57
CA GLU A 46 -8.02 21.33 2.72
C GLU A 46 -8.52 20.65 3.99
N THR A 47 -7.73 20.70 5.06
CA THR A 47 -8.09 20.09 6.34
C THR A 47 -8.19 21.14 7.42
N ASP A 48 -9.36 21.22 8.03
CA ASP A 48 -9.59 22.02 9.22
C ASP A 48 -9.40 21.17 10.47
N ILE A 49 -8.55 21.65 11.37
CA ILE A 49 -8.35 21.06 12.69
C ILE A 49 -9.27 21.75 13.69
N VAL A 50 -10.19 20.98 14.26
CA VAL A 50 -11.11 21.41 15.31
C VAL A 50 -10.66 20.83 16.64
N ASP A 51 -10.16 21.68 17.53
CA ASP A 51 -9.81 21.34 18.90
C ASP A 51 -11.03 21.51 19.82
N LEU A 52 -11.55 20.39 20.35
CA LEU A 52 -12.65 20.33 21.31
C LEU A 52 -12.15 19.93 22.71
N GLY A 53 -10.99 20.44 23.10
CA GLY A 53 -10.42 20.28 24.43
C GLY A 53 -9.57 19.02 24.54
N TYR A 54 -10.19 17.88 24.86
CA TYR A 54 -9.46 16.61 24.94
C TYR A 54 -9.35 15.92 23.57
N ASP A 55 -10.28 16.20 22.65
CA ASP A 55 -10.32 15.60 21.31
C ASP A 55 -9.99 16.64 20.24
N CYS A 56 -9.02 16.34 19.38
CA CYS A 56 -8.73 17.09 18.15
C CYS A 56 -9.29 16.32 16.96
N SER A 57 -10.16 16.93 16.17
CA SER A 57 -10.71 16.31 14.94
C SER A 57 -10.25 17.04 13.70
N SER A 58 -10.02 16.32 12.61
CA SER A 58 -9.65 16.85 11.30
C SER A 58 -10.77 16.60 10.29
N TYR A 59 -11.27 17.65 9.65
CA TYR A 59 -12.34 17.56 8.65
C TYR A 59 -11.90 18.08 7.29
N PRO A 60 -12.27 17.41 6.19
CA PRO A 60 -11.87 17.84 4.86
C PRO A 60 -12.87 18.89 4.35
N GLU A 61 -12.35 20.04 3.94
CA GLU A 61 -13.10 21.08 3.24
C GLU A 61 -12.81 21.02 1.74
N LYS A 62 -13.87 20.86 0.94
CA LYS A 62 -13.77 20.79 -0.52
C LYS A 62 -13.42 22.17 -1.10
N THR A 63 -12.26 22.29 -1.73
CA THR A 63 -11.81 23.58 -2.30
C THR A 63 -12.38 23.89 -3.69
N ASN A 64 -12.96 22.89 -4.38
CA ASN A 64 -13.37 22.94 -5.80
C ASN A 64 -12.23 23.27 -6.79
N GLN A 65 -10.98 23.07 -6.36
CA GLN A 65 -9.80 23.17 -7.21
C GLN A 65 -9.34 21.76 -7.56
N SER A 66 -8.78 21.56 -8.76
CA SER A 66 -8.29 20.23 -9.14
C SER A 66 -7.14 19.82 -8.24
N LEU A 67 -7.11 18.54 -7.85
CA LEU A 67 -6.00 17.95 -7.13
C LEU A 67 -4.68 18.10 -7.90
N SER A 68 -4.72 17.97 -9.23
CA SER A 68 -3.55 18.15 -10.10
C SER A 68 -3.00 19.58 -10.16
N ASP A 69 -3.84 20.59 -9.91
CA ASP A 69 -3.39 21.98 -9.87
C ASP A 69 -2.74 22.33 -8.52
N LYS A 70 -3.18 21.67 -7.44
CA LYS A 70 -2.76 21.95 -6.06
C LYS A 70 -1.57 21.12 -5.60
N CYS A 71 -1.49 19.89 -6.06
CA CYS A 71 -0.38 18.99 -5.80
C CYS A 71 0.47 18.94 -7.07
N PRO A 72 1.59 19.68 -7.17
CA PRO A 72 2.45 19.67 -8.35
C PRO A 72 3.33 18.41 -8.44
N THR A 73 3.64 17.78 -7.30
CA THR A 73 4.46 16.57 -7.24
C THR A 73 3.71 15.39 -6.62
N TYR A 74 4.21 14.18 -6.86
CA TYR A 74 3.67 12.97 -6.28
C TYR A 74 3.68 12.99 -4.76
N ALA A 75 4.74 13.55 -4.17
CA ALA A 75 4.85 13.71 -2.73
C ALA A 75 3.68 14.55 -2.16
N ASP A 76 3.31 15.62 -2.86
CA ASP A 76 2.16 16.45 -2.48
C ASP A 76 0.84 15.68 -2.65
N PHE A 77 0.72 14.87 -3.71
CA PHE A 77 -0.50 14.09 -4.00
C PHE A 77 -0.74 12.96 -3.00
N ILE A 78 0.28 12.12 -2.75
CA ILE A 78 0.10 10.90 -1.95
C ILE A 78 -0.20 11.22 -0.47
N ASN A 79 0.30 12.35 0.01
CA ASN A 79 0.01 12.89 1.34
C ASN A 79 -1.22 13.81 1.37
N ALA A 80 -1.93 13.98 0.24
CA ALA A 80 -3.15 14.78 0.21
C ALA A 80 -4.35 14.02 0.77
N ASN A 81 -5.34 14.78 1.23
CA ASN A 81 -6.58 14.23 1.74
C ASN A 81 -7.53 13.80 0.61
N THR A 82 -8.18 12.67 0.83
CA THR A 82 -9.13 12.08 -0.13
C THR A 82 -10.54 12.68 -0.03
N GLY A 83 -10.79 13.52 0.97
CA GLY A 83 -12.12 14.08 1.26
C GLY A 83 -13.02 13.18 2.11
N PHE A 84 -12.55 11.99 2.51
CA PHE A 84 -13.29 11.10 3.41
C PHE A 84 -12.86 11.32 4.86
N SER A 85 -13.84 11.45 5.76
CA SER A 85 -13.61 11.48 7.21
C SER A 85 -13.90 10.11 7.83
N GLU A 86 -13.08 9.72 8.79
CA GLU A 86 -13.25 8.49 9.54
C GLU A 86 -12.99 8.67 11.04
N CYS A 87 -13.60 7.80 11.85
CA CYS A 87 -13.39 7.80 13.30
C CYS A 87 -12.02 7.21 13.63
N THR A 88 -11.25 7.91 14.46
CA THR A 88 -9.98 7.38 14.95
C THR A 88 -10.20 6.41 16.12
N HIS A 89 -9.34 5.41 16.22
CA HIS A 89 -9.26 4.54 17.42
C HIS A 89 -8.29 5.10 18.48
N VAL A 90 -7.62 6.21 18.17
CA VAL A 90 -6.64 6.86 19.04
C VAL A 90 -7.37 7.84 19.95
N SER A 91 -7.25 7.62 21.27
CA SER A 91 -7.81 8.54 22.26
C SER A 91 -7.25 9.96 22.04
N GLY A 92 -8.14 10.94 21.93
CA GLY A 92 -7.78 12.36 21.73
C GLY A 92 -7.72 12.82 20.26
N GLN A 93 -7.97 11.93 19.28
CA GLN A 93 -7.95 12.30 17.85
C GLN A 93 -9.33 12.33 17.18
N GLY A 94 -10.42 12.09 17.92
CA GLY A 94 -11.80 12.20 17.41
C GLY A 94 -11.99 11.62 16.01
N MET A 95 -12.19 12.50 15.01
CA MET A 95 -12.24 12.18 13.58
C MET A 95 -10.93 12.56 12.87
N ARG A 96 -10.51 11.78 11.86
CA ARG A 96 -9.43 12.17 10.94
C ARG A 96 -9.88 12.16 9.48
N CYS A 97 -9.07 12.76 8.62
CA CYS A 97 -9.21 12.66 7.17
C CYS A 97 -8.34 11.51 6.65
N GLN A 98 -8.88 10.72 5.72
CA GLN A 98 -8.12 9.67 5.04
C GLN A 98 -7.20 10.28 3.98
N GLU A 99 -5.94 9.86 3.95
CA GLU A 99 -4.93 10.26 2.97
C GLU A 99 -4.83 9.27 1.79
N TYR A 100 -4.29 9.72 0.66
CA TYR A 100 -4.10 8.84 -0.50
C TYR A 100 -3.09 7.71 -0.25
N GLU A 101 -2.13 7.89 0.67
CA GLU A 101 -1.20 6.83 1.08
C GLU A 101 -1.94 5.58 1.61
N GLU A 102 -3.04 5.75 2.35
CA GLU A 102 -3.81 4.62 2.86
C GLU A 102 -4.46 3.82 1.73
N LYS A 103 -4.96 4.52 0.71
CA LYS A 103 -5.51 3.88 -0.50
C LYS A 103 -4.43 3.16 -1.31
N LEU A 104 -3.21 3.71 -1.37
CA LEU A 104 -2.07 3.04 -1.97
C LEU A 104 -1.80 1.70 -1.26
N LEU A 105 -1.80 1.70 0.07
CA LEU A 105 -1.58 0.48 0.87
C LEU A 105 -2.67 -0.56 0.62
N GLU A 106 -3.95 -0.14 0.54
CA GLU A 106 -5.07 -1.01 0.15
C GLU A 106 -4.83 -1.66 -1.22
N ILE A 107 -4.57 -0.85 -2.25
CA ILE A 107 -4.36 -1.34 -3.62
C ILE A 107 -3.13 -2.23 -3.72
N PHE A 108 -2.06 -1.91 -3.00
CA PHE A 108 -0.87 -2.75 -2.92
C PHE A 108 -1.22 -4.13 -2.35
N GLY A 109 -1.93 -4.18 -1.22
CA GLY A 109 -2.36 -5.43 -0.58
C GLY A 109 -3.30 -6.26 -1.45
N GLU A 110 -4.23 -5.62 -2.16
CA GLU A 110 -5.11 -6.31 -3.12
C GLU A 110 -4.33 -6.90 -4.29
N ALA A 111 -3.39 -6.14 -4.87
CA ALA A 111 -2.58 -6.56 -5.99
C ALA A 111 -1.64 -7.73 -5.63
N THR A 112 -1.00 -7.68 -4.45
CA THR A 112 -0.15 -8.78 -3.97
C THR A 112 -0.94 -10.03 -3.63
N ALA A 113 -2.10 -9.90 -2.99
CA ALA A 113 -2.98 -11.04 -2.70
C ALA A 113 -3.43 -11.73 -4.00
N LYS A 114 -3.87 -10.95 -4.98
CA LYS A 114 -4.21 -11.46 -6.32
C LYS A 114 -3.00 -12.13 -6.99
N LYS A 115 -1.81 -11.54 -6.86
CA LYS A 115 -0.60 -12.12 -7.45
C LYS A 115 -0.20 -13.43 -6.79
N ILE A 116 -0.38 -13.57 -5.48
CA ILE A 116 -0.19 -14.83 -4.76
C ILE A 116 -1.13 -15.89 -5.32
N ASP A 117 -2.42 -15.58 -5.49
CA ASP A 117 -3.40 -16.52 -6.05
C ASP A 117 -2.98 -17.00 -7.46
N GLU A 118 -2.55 -16.09 -8.34
CA GLU A 118 -2.03 -16.43 -9.67
C GLU A 118 -0.81 -17.38 -9.60
N LEU A 119 0.14 -17.11 -8.71
CA LEU A 119 1.36 -17.91 -8.55
C LEU A 119 1.07 -19.27 -7.91
N VAL A 120 0.11 -19.33 -6.98
CA VAL A 120 -0.39 -20.55 -6.35
C VAL A 120 -1.01 -21.47 -7.40
N GLU A 121 -1.82 -20.92 -8.31
CA GLU A 121 -2.37 -21.67 -9.43
C GLU A 121 -1.28 -22.13 -10.41
N LEU A 122 -0.35 -21.23 -10.78
CA LEU A 122 0.76 -21.52 -11.70
C LEU A 122 1.63 -22.68 -11.19
N TYR A 123 1.95 -22.66 -9.89
CA TYR A 123 2.77 -23.67 -9.23
C TYR A 123 1.98 -24.87 -8.70
N LYS A 124 0.65 -24.86 -8.88
CA LYS A 124 -0.27 -25.92 -8.45
C LYS A 124 -0.08 -26.25 -6.97
N LEU A 125 -0.04 -25.21 -6.14
CA LEU A 125 0.15 -25.36 -4.70
C LEU A 125 -1.18 -25.71 -4.04
N GLU A 126 -1.11 -26.66 -3.12
CA GLU A 126 -2.26 -27.08 -2.33
C GLU A 126 -1.98 -26.87 -0.85
N VAL A 127 -3.02 -26.45 -0.13
CA VAL A 127 -2.99 -26.35 1.34
C VAL A 127 -2.73 -27.75 1.92
N PRO A 128 -1.79 -27.91 2.87
CA PRO A 128 -1.58 -29.19 3.54
C PRO A 128 -2.85 -29.68 4.25
N GLU A 129 -3.13 -30.99 4.21
CA GLU A 129 -4.36 -31.60 4.76
C GLU A 129 -4.69 -31.14 6.18
N LYS A 130 -3.68 -31.00 7.04
CA LYS A 130 -3.88 -30.55 8.43
C LYS A 130 -4.43 -29.13 8.56
N TYR A 131 -4.17 -28.26 7.59
CA TYR A 131 -4.64 -26.88 7.58
C TYR A 131 -5.91 -26.68 6.76
N LYS A 132 -6.33 -27.66 5.95
CA LYS A 132 -7.55 -27.56 5.10
C LYS A 132 -8.85 -27.32 5.86
N LYS A 133 -8.88 -27.61 7.17
CA LYS A 133 -10.03 -27.29 8.04
C LYS A 133 -10.20 -25.77 8.23
N HIS A 134 -9.12 -25.01 8.13
CA HIS A 134 -9.07 -23.59 8.48
C HIS A 134 -8.71 -22.70 7.28
N ALA A 135 -7.97 -23.22 6.30
CA ALA A 135 -7.57 -22.52 5.09
C ALA A 135 -8.13 -23.21 3.84
N LYS A 136 -8.85 -22.48 2.99
CA LYS A 136 -9.34 -22.97 1.70
C LYS A 136 -8.28 -22.89 0.61
N ASN A 137 -7.39 -21.91 0.69
CA ASN A 137 -6.30 -21.69 -0.26
C ASN A 137 -5.02 -21.26 0.48
N ILE A 138 -3.93 -21.14 -0.28
CA ILE A 138 -2.61 -20.77 0.27
C ILE A 138 -2.60 -19.32 0.76
N SER A 139 -3.35 -18.42 0.12
CA SER A 139 -3.47 -17.03 0.55
C SER A 139 -4.08 -16.91 1.94
N GLU A 140 -5.18 -17.63 2.23
CA GLU A 140 -5.76 -17.72 3.57
C GLU A 140 -4.79 -18.35 4.58
N LEU A 141 -4.02 -19.36 4.16
CA LEU A 141 -3.00 -19.99 5.03
C LEU A 141 -1.94 -18.97 5.48
N ILE A 142 -1.51 -18.07 4.58
CA ILE A 142 -0.51 -17.03 4.83
C ILE A 142 -1.13 -15.87 5.60
N PHE A 143 -2.20 -15.27 5.06
CA PHE A 143 -2.76 -14.02 5.57
C PHE A 143 -3.59 -14.16 6.85
N HIS A 144 -4.09 -15.35 7.16
CA HIS A 144 -4.77 -15.62 8.43
C HIS A 144 -3.85 -16.30 9.48
N GLU A 145 -2.55 -16.35 9.23
CA GLU A 145 -1.54 -16.86 10.19
C GLU A 145 -1.87 -18.27 10.71
N LEU A 146 -2.27 -19.18 9.81
CA LEU A 146 -2.84 -20.48 10.20
C LEU A 146 -1.81 -21.59 10.40
N VAL A 147 -0.53 -21.32 10.12
CA VAL A 147 0.56 -22.27 10.34
C VAL A 147 0.97 -22.24 11.81
N ASP A 148 1.17 -23.40 12.43
CA ASP A 148 1.65 -23.49 13.82
C ASP A 148 3.18 -23.63 13.82
N TYR A 149 3.88 -22.70 14.47
CA TYR A 149 5.33 -22.70 14.60
C TYR A 149 5.88 -23.99 15.25
N SER A 150 5.15 -24.54 16.23
CA SER A 150 5.57 -25.74 16.98
C SER A 150 5.59 -26.98 16.09
N ASP A 151 4.67 -27.05 15.13
CA ASP A 151 4.54 -28.17 14.21
C ASP A 151 5.39 -27.99 12.94
N ASP A 152 5.40 -26.77 12.37
CA ASP A 152 6.01 -26.47 11.07
C ASP A 152 6.79 -25.14 11.05
N SER A 153 7.76 -24.97 11.95
CA SER A 153 8.60 -23.75 12.03
C SER A 153 9.08 -23.18 10.68
N GLU A 154 9.65 -24.00 9.78
CA GLU A 154 10.14 -23.49 8.48
C GLU A 154 9.03 -22.95 7.57
N LEU A 155 7.82 -23.55 7.61
CA LEU A 155 6.68 -23.06 6.84
C LEU A 155 6.10 -21.81 7.51
N TYR A 156 6.05 -21.79 8.84
CA TYR A 156 5.62 -20.64 9.61
C TYR A 156 6.47 -19.41 9.30
N ASP A 157 7.79 -19.52 9.43
CA ASP A 157 8.73 -18.41 9.20
C ASP A 157 8.59 -17.84 7.79
N LEU A 158 8.35 -18.71 6.80
CA LEU A 158 8.17 -18.27 5.41
C LEU A 158 6.83 -17.60 5.17
N CYS A 159 5.74 -18.13 5.73
CA CYS A 159 4.41 -17.49 5.64
C CYS A 159 4.42 -16.13 6.35
N ASP A 160 4.99 -16.06 7.54
CA ASP A 160 5.15 -14.82 8.31
C ASP A 160 5.99 -13.79 7.54
N TYR A 161 7.08 -14.23 6.90
CA TYR A 161 7.89 -13.36 6.06
C TYR A 161 7.13 -12.80 4.85
N ILE A 162 6.34 -13.63 4.16
CA ILE A 162 5.51 -13.19 3.03
C ILE A 162 4.43 -12.22 3.52
N LEU A 163 3.77 -12.54 4.63
CA LEU A 163 2.76 -11.68 5.27
C LEU A 163 3.36 -10.30 5.60
N PHE A 164 4.47 -10.28 6.33
CA PHE A 164 5.15 -9.05 6.76
C PHE A 164 5.57 -8.15 5.59
N LYS A 165 5.96 -8.76 4.46
CA LYS A 165 6.41 -7.99 3.29
C LYS A 165 5.28 -7.52 2.38
N TYR A 166 4.31 -8.38 2.12
CA TYR A 166 3.40 -8.22 0.98
C TYR A 166 1.93 -8.05 1.39
N ASN A 167 1.59 -8.00 2.67
CA ASN A 167 0.25 -7.59 3.07
C ASN A 167 0.00 -6.08 2.82
N GLN A 168 -1.21 -5.62 3.14
CA GLN A 168 -1.61 -4.21 2.97
C GLN A 168 -0.64 -3.21 3.61
N LEU A 169 -0.09 -3.53 4.79
CA LEU A 169 0.86 -2.68 5.51
C LEU A 169 2.30 -3.20 5.35
N GLY A 170 2.55 -3.97 4.29
CA GLY A 170 3.77 -4.72 4.11
C GLY A 170 4.93 -3.81 3.73
N VAL A 171 6.13 -4.11 4.23
CA VAL A 171 7.31 -3.25 4.00
C VAL A 171 7.71 -3.13 2.52
N ALA A 172 7.23 -4.02 1.65
CA ALA A 172 7.53 -3.96 0.23
C ALA A 172 6.78 -2.84 -0.51
N SER A 173 5.80 -2.17 0.12
CA SER A 173 5.13 -0.98 -0.43
C SER A 173 5.96 0.30 -0.29
N GLN A 174 6.98 0.32 0.57
CA GLN A 174 7.79 1.51 0.88
C GLN A 174 8.35 2.26 -0.35
N PRO A 175 8.79 1.61 -1.44
CA PRO A 175 9.26 2.34 -2.62
C PRO A 175 8.20 3.22 -3.29
N TYR A 176 6.92 2.92 -3.02
CA TYR A 176 5.77 3.64 -3.55
C TYR A 176 5.23 4.70 -2.57
N THR A 177 5.65 4.71 -1.31
CA THR A 177 5.21 5.73 -0.34
C THR A 177 6.14 6.95 -0.34
N CYS A 178 5.66 8.07 0.19
CA CYS A 178 6.43 9.30 0.30
C CYS A 178 6.25 9.95 1.67
N PRO A 179 6.78 9.33 2.75
CA PRO A 179 6.51 9.80 4.10
C PRO A 179 7.12 11.18 4.34
N VAL A 180 6.38 12.00 5.09
CA VAL A 180 6.86 13.28 5.62
C VAL A 180 7.83 13.00 6.78
N VAL A 181 9.06 13.50 6.65
CA VAL A 181 10.14 13.34 7.66
C VAL A 181 10.38 14.61 8.47
N GLY A 182 9.77 15.73 8.07
CA GLY A 182 9.87 16.98 8.80
C GLY A 182 9.05 18.10 8.17
N TRP A 183 9.14 19.28 8.77
CA TRP A 183 8.53 20.51 8.28
C TRP A 183 9.59 21.60 8.16
N ASP A 184 9.60 22.31 7.04
CA ASP A 184 10.46 23.46 6.78
C ASP A 184 9.69 24.73 7.15
N ASP A 185 9.84 25.17 8.41
CA ASP A 185 9.14 26.34 8.98
C ASP A 185 9.40 27.63 8.16
N ASP A 186 10.57 27.76 7.52
CA ASP A 186 10.95 28.96 6.77
C ASP A 186 10.23 29.06 5.42
N ASN A 187 9.88 27.92 4.82
CA ASN A 187 9.23 27.84 3.51
C ASN A 187 7.78 27.30 3.58
N ASP A 188 7.28 27.03 4.78
CA ASP A 188 5.95 26.50 5.08
C ASP A 188 5.61 25.26 4.22
N ARG A 189 6.51 24.27 4.23
CA ARG A 189 6.39 23.07 3.39
C ARG A 189 6.83 21.81 4.11
N ALA A 190 6.21 20.68 3.74
CA ALA A 190 6.64 19.37 4.18
C ALA A 190 8.01 19.01 3.61
N ILE A 191 8.82 18.34 4.42
CA ILE A 191 10.07 17.70 4.01
C ILE A 191 9.77 16.22 3.87
N TYR A 192 9.92 15.69 2.67
CA TYR A 192 9.68 14.28 2.37
C TYR A 192 10.98 13.46 2.39
N CYS A 193 10.86 12.15 2.58
CA CYS A 193 12.01 11.25 2.53
C CYS A 193 12.74 11.32 1.17
N ASP A 194 14.06 11.53 1.20
CA ASP A 194 14.86 11.62 -0.02
C ASP A 194 15.02 10.28 -0.76
N GLU A 195 14.74 9.16 -0.09
CA GLU A 195 14.81 7.83 -0.69
C GLU A 195 13.54 7.46 -1.49
N SER A 196 12.49 8.28 -1.43
CA SER A 196 11.24 8.05 -2.17
C SER A 196 11.44 8.25 -3.68
N ILE A 197 11.35 7.15 -4.42
CA ILE A 197 11.68 7.07 -5.85
C ILE A 197 10.83 8.03 -6.69
N PHE A 198 9.53 8.10 -6.39
CA PHE A 198 8.56 8.86 -7.19
C PHE A 198 8.33 10.28 -6.67
N LYS A 199 9.04 10.73 -5.61
CA LYS A 199 8.80 11.99 -4.89
C LYS A 199 8.52 13.18 -5.82
N ASP A 200 9.41 13.39 -6.79
CA ASP A 200 9.40 14.54 -7.68
C ASP A 200 8.64 14.29 -9.00
N TYR A 201 7.99 13.13 -9.16
CA TYR A 201 7.26 12.80 -10.38
C TYR A 201 6.01 13.67 -10.50
N THR A 202 5.73 14.09 -11.73
CA THR A 202 4.53 14.87 -12.06
C THR A 202 3.41 13.98 -12.58
N LEU A 203 2.19 14.53 -12.69
CA LEU A 203 1.06 13.84 -13.29
C LEU A 203 1.37 13.31 -14.72
N GLU A 204 2.13 14.08 -15.51
CA GLU A 204 2.52 13.69 -16.87
C GLU A 204 3.54 12.54 -16.87
N ASP A 205 4.38 12.41 -15.85
CA ASP A 205 5.28 11.27 -15.71
C ASP A 205 4.50 9.99 -15.40
N PHE A 206 3.50 10.09 -14.53
CA PHE A 206 2.59 8.99 -14.22
C PHE A 206 1.71 8.58 -15.40
N LYS A 207 1.26 9.55 -16.22
CA LYS A 207 0.58 9.26 -17.47
C LYS A 207 1.44 8.41 -18.40
N LYS A 208 2.70 8.79 -18.60
CA LYS A 208 3.64 8.01 -19.42
C LYS A 208 3.88 6.63 -18.86
N LEU A 209 4.02 6.49 -17.53
CA LEU A 209 4.18 5.21 -16.85
C LEU A 209 2.97 4.29 -17.04
N ALA A 210 1.75 4.84 -16.93
CA ALA A 210 0.51 4.09 -17.11
C ALA A 210 0.30 3.62 -18.56
N GLU A 211 0.85 4.36 -19.52
CA GLU A 211 0.80 4.06 -20.97
C GLU A 211 1.94 3.14 -21.45
N ILE A 212 2.81 2.64 -20.56
CA ILE A 212 3.86 1.68 -20.94
C ILE A 212 3.21 0.35 -21.35
N ASP A 213 3.40 -0.04 -22.60
CA ASP A 213 3.01 -1.35 -23.15
C ASP A 213 3.76 -2.50 -22.47
#